data_AF-A0A944REH3-F1
#
_entry.id   AF-A0A944REH3-F1
#
_cell.length_a   1.000
_cell.length_b   1.000
_cell.length_c   1.000
_cell.angle_alpha   90.00
_cell.angle_beta   90.00
_cell.angle_gamma   90.00
#
_symmetry.space_group_name_H-M   'P 1'
#
loop_
_entity.id
_entity.type
_entity.pdbx_description
1 polymer ?
#
loop_
_entity_poly.entity_id
_entity_poly.type
_entity_poly.pdbx_seq_one_letter_code
_entity_poly.pdbx_strand_id
1 'polypeptide(L)'
;MAKNRVERDEEDLVRLYLTDIGQYPLLTKEGEVRLAQQIEKGVEARTELDEATGVTPARRRELRRNLQRGEKAERTFTQSNLRLVVSIAKKYQASGLPLLDLIQEGNLGLMHAVEKFDWRKGFKFSTYAT
;
A
#
# COMPACT_ATOMS: atom_id res chain seq x y z
N MET A 1 25.84 -14.08 25.10
CA MET A 1 25.34 -12.74 25.51
C MET A 1 24.92 -11.87 24.31
N ALA A 2 25.64 -11.86 23.18
CA ALA A 2 25.26 -11.07 22.00
C ALA A 2 23.97 -11.54 21.29
N LYS A 3 23.78 -12.87 21.10
CA LYS A 3 22.59 -13.43 20.43
C LYS A 3 21.26 -13.03 21.10
N ASN A 4 21.22 -13.08 22.42
CA ASN A 4 20.05 -12.71 23.24
C ASN A 4 19.75 -11.20 23.24
N ARG A 5 20.72 -10.37 22.84
CA ARG A 5 20.52 -8.92 22.66
C ARG A 5 19.91 -8.63 21.28
N VAL A 6 20.43 -9.28 20.23
CA VAL A 6 19.93 -9.14 18.86
C VAL A 6 18.48 -9.61 18.74
N GLU A 7 18.12 -10.75 19.34
CA GLU A 7 16.74 -11.27 19.34
C GLU A 7 15.76 -10.30 20.03
N ARG A 8 16.20 -9.65 21.12
CA ARG A 8 15.41 -8.63 21.81
C ARG A 8 15.21 -7.37 20.98
N ASP A 9 16.27 -6.90 20.33
CA ASP A 9 16.22 -5.73 19.47
C ASP A 9 15.27 -5.97 18.28
N GLU A 10 15.24 -7.19 17.71
CA GLU A 10 14.30 -7.57 16.65
C GLU A 10 12.84 -7.62 17.14
N GLU A 11 12.59 -8.20 18.31
CA GLU A 11 11.24 -8.21 18.90
C GLU A 11 10.70 -6.78 19.13
N ASP A 12 11.56 -5.86 19.58
CA ASP A 12 11.19 -4.47 19.80
C ASP A 12 10.88 -3.74 18.48
N LEU A 13 11.66 -4.00 17.42
CA LEU A 13 11.37 -3.47 16.08
C LEU A 13 10.04 -4.00 15.52
N VAL A 14 9.75 -5.29 15.70
CA VAL A 14 8.47 -5.88 15.31
C VAL A 14 7.33 -5.21 16.08
N ARG A 15 7.47 -4.99 17.40
CA ARG A 15 6.44 -4.32 18.21
C ARG A 15 6.19 -2.90 17.73
N LEU A 16 7.25 -2.12 17.49
CA LEU A 16 7.14 -0.76 16.96
C LEU A 16 6.38 -0.72 15.63
N TYR A 17 6.72 -1.63 14.72
CA TYR A 17 6.03 -1.76 13.44
C TYR A 17 4.54 -2.10 13.61
N LEU A 18 4.22 -3.10 14.44
CA LEU A 18 2.83 -3.48 14.70
C LEU A 18 2.00 -2.35 15.33
N THR A 19 2.61 -1.57 16.22
CA THR A 19 1.98 -0.39 16.82
C THR A 19 1.69 0.69 15.80
N ASP A 20 2.63 0.98 14.89
CA ASP A 20 2.47 1.96 13.82
C ASP A 20 1.34 1.57 12.86
N ILE A 21 1.39 0.36 12.31
CA ILE A 21 0.38 -0.08 11.33
C ILE A 21 -1.01 -0.23 11.94
N GLY A 22 -1.08 -0.40 13.27
CA GLY A 22 -2.33 -0.46 14.02
C GLY A 22 -3.10 0.86 14.04
N GLN A 23 -2.43 1.99 13.76
CA GLN A 23 -3.06 3.32 13.72
C GLN A 23 -3.85 3.57 12.42
N TYR A 24 -3.54 2.84 11.35
CA TYR A 24 -4.23 3.04 10.07
C TYR A 24 -5.60 2.34 10.08
N PRO A 25 -6.69 3.06 9.77
CA PRO A 25 -8.02 2.48 9.75
C PRO A 25 -8.17 1.46 8.62
N LEU A 26 -8.92 0.39 8.88
CA LEU A 26 -9.28 -0.60 7.86
C LEU A 26 -10.26 0.02 6.85
N LEU A 27 -10.18 -0.42 5.59
CA LEU A 27 -11.07 0.06 4.54
C LEU A 27 -12.38 -0.75 4.50
N THR A 28 -13.48 -0.06 4.22
CA THR A 28 -14.71 -0.69 3.76
C THR A 28 -14.62 -1.00 2.26
N LYS A 29 -15.59 -1.74 1.72
CA LYS A 29 -15.62 -2.07 0.29
C LYS A 29 -15.72 -0.79 -0.56
N GLU A 30 -16.56 0.13 -0.10
CA GLU A 30 -16.79 1.43 -0.70
C GLU A 30 -15.52 2.30 -0.60
N GLY A 31 -14.80 2.18 0.52
CA GLY A 31 -13.49 2.81 0.71
C GLY A 31 -12.45 2.33 -0.30
N GLU A 32 -12.36 1.00 -0.51
CA GLU A 32 -11.49 0.39 -1.53
C GLU A 32 -11.82 0.94 -2.92
N VAL A 33 -13.10 0.91 -3.32
CA VAL A 33 -13.56 1.44 -4.62
C VAL A 33 -13.19 2.91 -4.79
N ARG A 34 -13.46 3.74 -3.78
CA ARG A 34 -13.18 5.18 -3.82
C ARG A 34 -11.69 5.48 -3.99
N LEU A 35 -10.83 4.77 -3.26
CA LEU A 35 -9.39 4.97 -3.36
C LEU A 35 -8.85 4.47 -4.70
N ALA A 36 -9.30 3.30 -5.17
CA ALA A 36 -8.91 2.77 -6.48
C ALA A 36 -9.24 3.76 -7.63
N GLN A 37 -10.42 4.38 -7.60
CA GLN A 37 -10.79 5.41 -8.57
C GLN A 37 -9.92 6.67 -8.48
N GLN A 38 -9.46 7.06 -7.30
CA GLN A 38 -8.54 8.19 -7.13
C GLN A 38 -7.15 7.88 -7.67
N ILE A 39 -6.68 6.65 -7.46
CA ILE A 39 -5.41 6.16 -8.02
C ILE A 39 -5.48 6.17 -9.55
N GLU A 40 -6.53 5.59 -10.14
CA GLU A 40 -6.75 5.57 -11.59
C GLU A 40 -6.71 6.99 -12.20
N LYS A 41 -7.44 7.94 -11.61
CA LYS A 41 -7.42 9.35 -12.03
C LYS A 41 -6.05 10.02 -11.86
N GLY A 42 -5.28 9.61 -10.87
CA GLY A 42 -3.92 10.11 -10.66
C GLY A 42 -2.95 9.61 -11.72
N VAL A 43 -3.08 8.34 -12.12
CA VAL A 43 -2.30 7.73 -13.20
C VAL A 43 -2.64 8.39 -14.54
N GLU A 44 -3.92 8.54 -14.87
CA GLU A 44 -4.37 9.27 -16.07
C GLU A 44 -3.80 10.70 -16.10
N ALA A 45 -3.81 11.38 -14.95
CA ALA A 45 -3.29 12.73 -14.85
C ALA A 45 -1.77 12.82 -15.02
N ARG A 46 -1.03 11.79 -14.58
CA ARG A 46 0.42 11.67 -14.82
C ARG A 46 0.69 11.49 -16.31
N THR A 47 0.03 10.53 -16.95
CA THR A 47 0.18 10.26 -18.38
C THR A 47 -0.08 11.51 -19.21
N GLU A 48 -1.17 12.25 -18.93
CA GLU A 48 -1.47 13.49 -19.64
C GLU A 48 -0.41 14.59 -19.40
N LEU A 49 0.16 14.69 -18.20
CA LEU A 49 1.24 15.65 -17.93
C LEU A 49 2.53 15.33 -18.70
N ASP A 50 2.82 14.05 -18.90
CA ASP A 50 4.03 13.56 -19.54
C ASP A 50 3.93 13.62 -21.08
N GLU A 51 2.75 13.33 -21.64
CA GLU A 51 2.56 13.22 -23.09
C GLU A 51 2.09 14.52 -23.77
N ALA A 52 1.34 15.38 -23.06
CA ALA A 52 0.65 16.48 -23.74
C ALA A 52 1.55 17.70 -24.00
N THR A 53 1.74 18.02 -25.28
CA THR A 53 2.31 19.29 -25.73
C THR A 53 1.23 20.38 -25.75
N GLY A 54 1.42 21.49 -25.04
CA GLY A 54 0.49 22.64 -25.09
C GLY A 54 -0.65 22.63 -24.08
N VAL A 55 -0.53 21.90 -22.96
CA VAL A 55 -1.50 21.93 -21.86
C VAL A 55 -1.63 23.34 -21.28
N THR A 56 -2.87 23.84 -21.19
CA THR A 56 -3.13 25.16 -20.59
C THR A 56 -2.67 25.19 -19.12
N PRO A 57 -2.25 26.36 -18.59
CA PRO A 57 -1.87 26.46 -17.17
C PRO A 57 -2.98 26.01 -16.21
N ALA A 58 -4.25 26.23 -16.58
CA ALA A 58 -5.41 25.78 -15.80
C ALA A 58 -5.51 24.24 -15.75
N ARG A 59 -5.41 23.59 -16.92
CA ARG A 59 -5.43 22.13 -17.01
C ARG A 59 -4.23 21.50 -16.29
N ARG A 60 -3.03 22.08 -16.45
CA ARG A 60 -1.83 21.61 -15.74
C ARG A 60 -1.98 21.66 -14.21
N ARG A 61 -2.64 22.70 -13.66
CA ARG A 61 -2.96 22.76 -12.22
C ARG A 61 -3.97 21.70 -11.80
N GLU A 62 -4.96 21.41 -12.63
CA GLU A 62 -5.92 20.35 -12.38
C GLU A 62 -5.26 18.97 -12.34
N LEU A 63 -4.46 18.65 -13.37
CA LEU A 63 -3.75 17.38 -13.46
C LEU A 63 -2.83 17.15 -12.25
N ARG A 64 -2.07 18.18 -11.84
CA ARG A 64 -1.25 18.09 -10.62
C ARG A 64 -2.06 17.81 -9.35
N ARG A 65 -3.27 18.37 -9.23
CA ARG A 65 -4.16 18.07 -8.09
C ARG A 65 -4.65 16.62 -8.14
N ASN A 66 -4.97 16.10 -9.32
CA ASN A 66 -5.40 14.71 -9.48
C ASN A 66 -4.26 13.74 -9.20
N LEU A 67 -3.04 14.03 -9.70
CA LEU A 67 -1.83 13.26 -9.42
C LEU A 67 -1.57 13.16 -7.91
N GLN A 68 -1.53 14.29 -7.21
CA GLN A 68 -1.32 14.31 -5.75
C GLN A 68 -2.42 13.56 -4.98
N ARG A 69 -3.67 13.63 -5.46
CA ARG A 69 -4.78 12.87 -4.87
C ARG A 69 -4.61 11.36 -5.08
N GLY A 70 -4.20 10.94 -6.27
CA GLY A 70 -3.90 9.54 -6.57
C GLY A 70 -2.77 8.99 -5.73
N GLU A 71 -1.63 9.69 -5.65
CA GLU A 71 -0.49 9.30 -4.82
C GLU A 71 -0.86 9.19 -3.33
N LYS A 72 -1.69 10.12 -2.83
CA LYS A 72 -2.21 10.04 -1.45
C LYS A 72 -3.16 8.85 -1.27
N ALA A 73 -4.01 8.57 -2.27
CA ALA A 73 -4.94 7.46 -2.23
C ALA A 73 -4.22 6.12 -2.22
N GLU A 74 -3.18 5.96 -3.03
CA GLU A 74 -2.32 4.78 -3.09
C GLU A 74 -1.62 4.50 -1.76
N ARG A 75 -1.01 5.53 -1.16
CA ARG A 75 -0.41 5.44 0.18
C ARG A 75 -1.43 5.01 1.23
N THR A 76 -2.60 5.66 1.22
CA THR A 76 -3.69 5.33 2.16
C THR A 76 -4.15 3.88 1.97
N PHE A 77 -4.32 3.45 0.73
CA PHE A 77 -4.76 2.10 0.38
C PHE A 77 -3.77 1.07 0.90
N THR A 78 -2.47 1.27 0.63
CA THR A 78 -1.39 0.40 1.10
C THR A 78 -1.35 0.36 2.63
N GLN A 79 -1.33 1.51 3.30
CA GLN A 79 -1.26 1.62 4.76
C GLN A 79 -2.41 0.90 5.47
N SER A 80 -3.64 1.06 4.97
CA SER A 80 -4.81 0.37 5.51
C SER A 80 -4.77 -1.16 5.37
N ASN A 81 -3.88 -1.70 4.53
CA ASN A 81 -3.75 -3.13 4.27
C ASN A 81 -2.43 -3.74 4.81
N LEU A 82 -1.56 -2.99 5.47
CA LEU A 82 -0.31 -3.53 6.05
C LEU A 82 -0.55 -4.68 7.05
N ARG A 83 -1.70 -4.67 7.74
CA ARG A 83 -2.10 -5.75 8.66
C ARG A 83 -2.36 -7.08 7.94
N LEU A 84 -2.79 -7.04 6.67
CA LEU A 84 -2.95 -8.24 5.84
C LEU A 84 -1.59 -8.89 5.60
N VAL A 85 -0.58 -8.11 5.25
CA VAL A 85 0.80 -8.58 5.01
C VAL A 85 1.33 -9.31 6.24
N VAL A 86 1.20 -8.70 7.43
CA VAL A 86 1.61 -9.34 8.69
C VAL A 86 0.87 -10.66 8.92
N SER A 87 -0.44 -10.72 8.64
CA SER A 87 -1.23 -11.94 8.85
C SER A 87 -0.81 -13.09 7.93
N ILE A 88 -0.31 -12.77 6.73
CA ILE A 88 0.22 -13.73 5.77
C ILE A 88 1.65 -14.12 6.15
N ALA A 89 2.53 -13.15 6.39
CA ALA A 89 3.94 -13.37 6.74
C ALA A 89 4.11 -14.27 7.99
N LYS A 90 3.23 -14.13 8.99
CA LYS A 90 3.23 -15.02 10.17
C LYS A 90 3.09 -16.51 9.83
N LYS A 91 2.39 -16.85 8.75
CA LYS A 91 2.24 -18.26 8.31
C LYS A 91 3.56 -18.83 7.76
N TYR A 92 4.48 -17.97 7.33
CA TYR A 92 5.76 -18.35 6.74
C TYR A 92 6.93 -18.26 7.72
N GLN A 93 6.72 -17.95 9.00
CA GLN A 93 7.83 -17.85 9.98
C GLN A 93 8.63 -19.15 10.16
N ALA A 94 8.03 -20.32 9.87
CA ALA A 94 8.73 -21.60 9.92
C ALA A 94 9.77 -21.78 8.80
N SER A 95 9.83 -20.85 7.82
CA SER A 95 10.79 -20.90 6.71
C SER A 95 12.23 -20.53 7.10
N GLY A 96 12.46 -20.03 8.32
CA GLY A 96 13.78 -19.66 8.82
C GLY A 96 14.23 -18.23 8.46
N LEU A 97 13.40 -17.46 7.76
CA LEU A 97 13.61 -16.03 7.52
C LEU A 97 13.07 -15.17 8.68
N PRO A 98 13.75 -14.06 9.03
CA PRO A 98 13.23 -13.06 9.96
C PRO A 98 11.84 -12.57 9.57
N LEU A 99 10.97 -12.33 10.56
CA LEU A 99 9.60 -11.89 10.28
C LEU A 99 9.56 -10.54 9.55
N LEU A 100 10.46 -9.62 9.91
CA LEU A 100 10.54 -8.32 9.27
C LEU A 100 10.87 -8.46 7.78
N ASP A 101 11.76 -9.35 7.40
CA ASP A 101 12.12 -9.58 5.99
C ASP A 101 10.91 -10.09 5.19
N LEU A 102 10.16 -11.06 5.75
CA LEU A 102 8.92 -11.56 5.15
C LEU A 102 7.86 -10.44 5.00
N ILE A 103 7.76 -9.55 5.98
CA ILE A 103 6.87 -8.39 5.93
C ILE A 103 7.30 -7.42 4.84
N GLN A 104 8.60 -7.14 4.70
CA GLN A 104 9.11 -6.21 3.69
C GLN A 104 8.80 -6.71 2.27
N GLU A 105 9.05 -7.99 1.99
CA GLU A 105 8.69 -8.61 0.70
C GLU A 105 7.18 -8.58 0.48
N GLY A 106 6.39 -8.90 1.51
CA GLY A 106 4.93 -8.82 1.44
C GLY A 106 4.41 -7.41 1.19
N ASN A 107 5.08 -6.37 1.72
CA ASN A 107 4.73 -4.97 1.49
C ASN A 107 5.02 -4.55 0.04
N LEU A 108 6.09 -5.05 -0.58
CA LEU A 108 6.35 -4.85 -2.01
C LEU A 108 5.24 -5.47 -2.87
N GLY A 109 4.86 -6.72 -2.56
CA GLY A 109 3.74 -7.40 -3.22
C GLY A 109 2.41 -6.66 -3.03
N LEU A 110 2.17 -6.11 -1.83
CA LEU A 110 0.97 -5.33 -1.53
C LEU A 110 0.89 -4.06 -2.39
N MET A 111 1.98 -3.29 -2.52
CA MET A 111 2.00 -2.07 -3.34
C MET A 111 1.63 -2.40 -4.80
N HIS A 112 2.24 -3.44 -5.35
CA HIS A 112 1.92 -3.90 -6.71
C HIS A 112 0.47 -4.38 -6.87
N ALA A 113 -0.08 -5.04 -5.85
CA ALA A 113 -1.47 -5.44 -5.84
C ALA A 113 -2.41 -4.21 -5.82
N VAL A 114 -2.06 -3.15 -5.08
CA VAL A 114 -2.82 -1.90 -5.06
C VAL A 114 -2.82 -1.24 -6.45
N GLU A 115 -1.67 -1.16 -7.11
CA GLU A 115 -1.55 -0.61 -8.47
C GLU A 115 -2.43 -1.33 -9.50
N LYS A 116 -2.61 -2.64 -9.34
CA LYS A 116 -3.33 -3.51 -10.30
C LYS A 116 -4.76 -3.84 -9.91
N PHE A 117 -5.23 -3.36 -8.77
CA PHE A 117 -6.53 -3.72 -8.25
C PHE A 117 -7.66 -3.16 -9.14
N ASP A 118 -8.46 -4.06 -9.70
CA ASP A 118 -9.63 -3.71 -10.49
C ASP A 118 -10.92 -3.82 -9.65
N TRP A 119 -11.37 -2.66 -9.14
CA TRP A 119 -12.58 -2.53 -8.33
C TRP A 119 -13.86 -2.90 -9.09
N ARG A 120 -13.85 -2.88 -10.44
CA ARG A 120 -15.03 -3.18 -11.28
C ARG A 120 -15.40 -4.66 -11.23
N LYS A 121 -14.46 -5.54 -10.86
CA LYS A 121 -14.71 -6.98 -10.69
C LYS A 121 -15.58 -7.30 -9.46
N GLY A 122 -15.81 -6.34 -8.57
CA GLY A 122 -16.74 -6.49 -7.45
C GLY A 122 -16.25 -7.33 -6.27
N PHE A 123 -15.03 -7.89 -6.34
CA PHE A 123 -14.38 -8.57 -5.22
C PHE A 123 -13.72 -7.59 -4.26
N LYS A 124 -13.52 -8.03 -3.01
CA LYS A 124 -12.74 -7.31 -2.01
C LYS A 124 -11.27 -7.30 -2.38
N PHE A 125 -10.56 -6.25 -2.03
CA PHE A 125 -9.11 -6.17 -2.25
C PHE A 125 -8.36 -7.34 -1.60
N SER A 126 -8.72 -7.70 -0.37
CA SER A 126 -8.07 -8.81 0.35
C SER A 126 -8.16 -10.14 -0.41
N THR A 127 -9.24 -10.38 -1.15
CA THR A 127 -9.39 -11.60 -1.99
C THR A 127 -8.47 -11.58 -3.20
N TYR A 128 -8.19 -10.41 -3.75
CA TYR A 128 -7.27 -10.26 -4.88
C TYR A 128 -5.80 -10.35 -4.46
N ALA A 129 -5.48 -9.86 -3.25
CA ALA A 129 -4.12 -9.76 -2.74
C ALA A 129 -3.61 -11.02 -2.01
N THR A 130 -4.44 -12.05 -1.82
CA THR A 130 -4.11 -13.33 -1.16
C THR A 130 -4.17 -14.49 -2.13
#